data_AF-A0A1P8USF2-F1
#
_entry.id   AF-A0A1P8USF2-F1
#
_cell.length_a   1.000
_cell.length_b   1.000
_cell.length_c   1.000
_cell.angle_alpha   90.00
_cell.angle_beta   90.00
_cell.angle_gamma   90.00
#
_symmetry.space_group_name_H-M   'P 1'
#
loop_
_entity.id
_entity.type
_entity.pdbx_description
1 polymer ?
#
loop_
_entity_poly.entity_id
_entity_poly.type
_entity_poly.pdbx_seq_one_letter_code
_entity_poly.pdbx_strand_id
1 'polypeptide(L)'
;MDIGFGIYGALMVLCATMTYHCARTHDISRHRAWAIRLFALTIGSWLYRMEYGLWYMAFGFLGRSYTFDGWFDAAMAFLFYAPNLLIAEFFIRASGQDRGAILGYGAAAVVFTASAFITLVTISFTLGVWGPRMASVLLG
;
A
#
# COMPACT_ATOMS: atom_id res chain seq x y z
N MET A 1 15.53 10.03 10.96
CA MET A 1 14.54 8.94 10.99
C MET A 1 13.21 9.59 11.26
N ASP A 2 12.33 9.56 10.26
CA ASP A 2 11.11 10.35 10.29
C ASP A 2 10.07 9.67 11.16
N ILE A 3 9.33 10.48 11.93
CA ILE A 3 8.29 10.02 12.85
C ILE A 3 7.27 9.11 12.14
N GLY A 4 6.99 9.35 10.84
CA GLY A 4 6.09 8.52 10.04
C GLY A 4 6.54 7.06 9.91
N PHE A 5 7.83 6.80 9.68
CA PHE A 5 8.36 5.44 9.64
C PHE A 5 8.37 4.77 11.02
N GLY A 6 8.58 5.55 12.09
CA GLY A 6 8.47 5.06 13.46
C GLY A 6 7.03 4.60 13.79
N ILE A 7 6.03 5.41 13.41
CA ILE A 7 4.62 5.06 13.57
C ILE A 7 4.26 3.83 12.74
N TYR A 8 4.71 3.77 11.49
CA TYR A 8 4.50 2.61 10.62
C TYR A 8 5.05 1.32 11.25
N GLY A 9 6.29 1.35 11.76
CA GLY A 9 6.90 0.20 12.43
C GLY A 9 6.11 -0.23 13.68
N ALA A 10 5.69 0.73 14.50
CA ALA A 10 4.86 0.44 15.68
C ALA A 10 3.51 -0.19 15.31
N LEU A 11 2.86 0.31 14.25
CA LEU A 11 1.61 -0.25 13.73
C LEU A 11 1.80 -1.67 13.18
N MET A 12 2.91 -1.93 12.49
CA MET A 12 3.26 -3.27 11.99
C MET A 12 3.39 -4.28 13.13
N VAL A 13 4.14 -3.93 14.17
CA VAL A 13 4.31 -4.78 15.36
C VAL A 13 2.97 -5.01 16.05
N LEU A 14 2.20 -3.95 16.30
CA LEU A 14 0.89 -4.04 16.92
C LEU A 14 -0.05 -4.98 16.15
N CYS A 15 -0.16 -4.80 14.83
CA CYS A 15 -1.03 -5.62 13.99
C CYS A 15 -0.57 -7.08 13.96
N ALA A 16 0.74 -7.34 13.89
CA ALA A 16 1.28 -8.70 13.94
C ALA A 16 0.99 -9.39 15.28
N THR A 17 1.26 -8.71 16.40
CA THR A 17 1.01 -9.24 17.73
C THR A 17 -0.47 -9.53 17.95
N MET A 18 -1.37 -8.62 17.56
CA MET A 18 -2.81 -8.82 17.71
C MET A 18 -3.35 -9.93 16.80
N THR A 19 -2.83 -10.03 15.56
CA THR A 19 -3.20 -11.12 14.65
C THR A 19 -2.87 -12.48 15.25
N TYR A 20 -1.67 -12.61 15.83
CA TYR A 20 -1.22 -13.83 16.50
C TYR A 20 -2.01 -14.11 17.79
N HIS A 21 -2.22 -13.09 18.62
CA HIS A 21 -2.97 -13.22 19.87
C HIS A 21 -4.41 -13.70 19.61
N CYS A 22 -5.13 -13.07 18.67
CA CYS A 22 -6.48 -13.48 18.31
C CYS A 22 -6.54 -14.89 17.71
N ALA A 23 -5.51 -15.31 16.96
CA ALA A 23 -5.41 -16.69 16.49
C ALA A 23 -5.27 -17.68 17.65
N ARG A 24 -4.48 -17.34 18.68
CA ARG A 24 -4.33 -18.17 19.88
C ARG A 24 -5.57 -18.24 20.76
N THR A 25 -6.34 -17.16 20.84
CA THR A 25 -7.61 -17.14 21.60
C THR A 25 -8.78 -17.68 20.77
N HIS A 26 -8.53 -18.19 19.56
CA HIS A 26 -9.52 -18.71 18.61
C HIS A 26 -10.61 -17.70 18.24
N ASP A 27 -10.35 -16.39 18.38
CA ASP A 27 -11.26 -15.33 17.94
C ASP A 27 -11.01 -15.00 16.47
N ILE A 28 -11.60 -15.80 15.60
CA ILE A 28 -11.43 -15.70 14.14
C ILE A 28 -11.96 -14.36 13.61
N SER A 29 -12.98 -13.80 14.24
CA SER A 29 -13.58 -12.53 13.82
C SER A 29 -12.58 -11.37 13.95
N ARG A 30 -11.93 -11.26 15.12
CA ARG A 30 -10.91 -10.26 15.38
C ARG A 30 -9.61 -10.58 14.66
N HIS A 31 -9.24 -11.86 14.57
CA HIS A 31 -8.07 -12.29 13.81
C HIS A 31 -8.13 -11.78 12.37
N ARG A 32 -9.27 -12.00 11.67
CA ARG A 32 -9.46 -11.53 10.29
C ARG A 32 -9.28 -10.01 10.18
N ALA A 33 -9.83 -9.25 11.13
CA ALA A 33 -9.71 -7.81 11.12
C ALA A 33 -8.25 -7.32 11.30
N TRP A 34 -7.49 -7.94 12.21
CA TRP A 34 -6.07 -7.59 12.40
C TRP A 34 -5.19 -8.05 11.24
N ALA A 35 -5.47 -9.23 10.66
CA ALA A 35 -4.76 -9.75 9.49
C ALA A 35 -4.93 -8.83 8.27
N ILE A 36 -6.14 -8.30 8.04
CA ILE A 36 -6.40 -7.34 6.94
C ILE A 36 -5.58 -6.06 7.13
N ARG A 37 -5.50 -5.52 8.36
CA ARG A 37 -4.68 -4.33 8.65
C ARG A 37 -3.18 -4.60 8.42
N LEU A 38 -2.69 -5.76 8.87
CA LEU A 38 -1.30 -6.16 8.66
C LEU A 38 -0.96 -6.31 7.16
N PHE A 39 -1.86 -6.92 6.39
CA PHE A 39 -1.71 -7.03 4.94
C PHE A 39 -1.64 -5.65 4.27
N ALA A 40 -2.55 -4.74 4.64
CA ALA A 40 -2.59 -3.38 4.11
C ALA A 40 -1.30 -2.58 4.41
N LEU A 41 -0.74 -2.72 5.62
CA LEU A 41 0.53 -2.09 5.96
C LEU A 41 1.71 -2.70 5.18
N THR A 42 1.68 -4.01 4.94
CA THR A 42 2.73 -4.72 4.20
C THR A 42 2.75 -4.29 2.73
N ILE A 43 1.58 -4.31 2.07
CA ILE A 43 1.48 -3.87 0.67
C ILE A 43 1.81 -2.39 0.51
N GLY A 44 1.49 -1.55 1.50
CA GLY A 44 1.85 -0.13 1.50
C GLY A 44 3.36 0.10 1.36
N SER A 45 4.20 -0.72 1.99
CA SER A 45 5.67 -0.62 1.86
C SER A 45 6.18 -0.91 0.45
N TRP A 46 5.50 -1.81 -0.28
CA TRP A 46 5.83 -2.11 -1.67
C TRP A 46 5.32 -1.00 -2.59
N LEU A 47 4.08 -0.53 -2.36
CA LEU A 47 3.47 0.57 -3.09
C LEU A 47 4.32 1.83 -3.01
N TYR A 48 4.83 2.16 -1.82
CA TYR A 48 5.78 3.26 -1.58
C TYR A 48 6.93 3.26 -2.60
N ARG A 49 7.57 2.09 -2.82
CA ARG A 49 8.71 1.97 -3.72
C ARG A 49 8.31 2.15 -5.19
N MET A 50 7.11 1.71 -5.55
CA MET A 50 6.58 1.87 -6.91
C MET A 50 6.15 3.31 -7.18
N GLU A 51 5.45 3.95 -6.24
CA GLU A 51 5.02 5.34 -6.33
C GLU A 51 6.22 6.29 -6.44
N TYR A 52 7.29 6.03 -5.68
CA TYR A 52 8.54 6.78 -5.80
C TYR A 52 9.18 6.68 -7.18
N GLY A 53 9.18 5.48 -7.77
CA GLY A 53 9.73 5.29 -9.11
C GLY A 53 8.84 5.88 -10.21
N LEU A 54 7.52 5.78 -10.07
CA LEU A 54 6.57 6.39 -10.99
C LEU A 54 6.69 7.92 -10.95
N TRP A 55 6.74 8.50 -9.75
CA TRP A 55 6.93 9.95 -9.59
C TRP A 55 8.24 10.41 -10.22
N TYR A 56 9.32 9.64 -10.03
CA TYR A 56 10.61 9.94 -10.65
C TYR A 56 10.55 9.87 -12.18
N MET A 57 9.88 8.87 -12.75
CA MET A 57 9.70 8.77 -14.20
C MET A 57 8.84 9.90 -14.77
N ALA A 58 7.80 10.33 -14.05
CA ALA A 58 6.85 11.33 -14.53
C ALA A 58 7.30 12.78 -14.32
N PHE A 59 7.91 13.08 -13.16
CA PHE A 59 8.21 14.44 -12.72
C PHE A 59 9.69 14.65 -12.35
N GLY A 60 10.53 13.61 -12.41
CA GLY A 60 11.95 13.70 -12.05
C GLY A 60 12.14 14.03 -10.56
N PHE A 61 12.85 15.12 -10.28
CA PHE A 61 13.17 15.59 -8.92
C PHE A 61 12.18 16.62 -8.37
N LEU A 62 11.07 16.91 -9.07
CA LEU A 62 10.09 17.88 -8.58
C LEU A 62 9.56 17.46 -7.19
N GLY A 63 9.81 18.31 -6.20
CA GLY A 63 9.37 18.12 -4.82
C GLY A 63 10.18 17.12 -3.99
N ARG A 64 11.22 16.49 -4.57
CA ARG A 64 12.13 15.55 -3.89
C ARG A 64 13.49 16.21 -3.65
N SER A 65 14.01 16.14 -2.44
CA SER A 65 15.39 16.56 -2.16
C SER A 65 16.31 15.35 -2.23
N TYR A 66 17.58 15.53 -2.63
CA TYR A 66 18.61 14.50 -2.50
C TYR A 66 18.83 14.07 -1.02
N THR A 67 18.43 14.92 -0.07
CA THR A 67 18.45 14.64 1.37
C THR A 67 17.13 14.04 1.90
N PHE A 68 16.13 13.78 1.05
CA PHE A 68 14.78 13.34 1.45
C PHE A 68 13.99 14.34 2.33
N ASP A 69 14.38 15.61 2.34
CA ASP A 69 13.65 16.69 3.04
C ASP A 69 12.62 17.41 2.15
N GLY A 70 12.30 16.85 0.98
CA GLY A 70 11.31 17.43 0.08
C GLY A 70 9.92 17.40 0.68
N TRP A 71 9.05 18.36 0.32
CA TRP A 71 7.65 18.34 0.77
C TRP A 71 6.92 17.08 0.31
N PHE A 72 7.31 16.52 -0.85
CA PHE A 72 6.80 15.25 -1.34
C PHE A 72 7.24 14.08 -0.45
N ASP A 73 8.49 14.10 0.02
CA ASP A 73 9.04 13.06 0.88
C ASP A 73 8.37 13.06 2.25
N ALA A 74 8.16 14.24 2.83
CA ALA A 74 7.42 14.40 4.08
C ALA A 74 5.96 13.93 3.98
N ALA A 75 5.28 14.23 2.86
CA ALA A 75 3.91 13.76 2.63
C ALA A 75 3.87 12.24 2.42
N MET A 76 4.81 11.70 1.64
CA MET A 76 4.88 10.28 1.34
C MET A 76 5.19 9.43 2.56
N ALA A 77 5.93 9.94 3.54
CA ALA A 77 6.18 9.26 4.81
C ALA A 77 4.90 8.83 5.57
N PHE A 78 3.75 9.45 5.27
CA PHE A 78 2.45 9.07 5.82
C PHE A 78 1.49 8.50 4.77
N LEU A 79 1.50 9.05 3.56
CA LEU A 79 0.59 8.65 2.48
C LEU A 79 0.80 7.21 2.00
N PHE A 80 1.96 6.61 2.26
CA PHE A 80 2.18 5.23 1.81
C PHE A 80 1.39 4.17 2.60
N TYR A 81 1.06 4.44 3.87
CA TYR A 81 0.35 3.46 4.72
C TYR A 81 -1.02 3.93 5.18
N ALA A 82 -1.24 5.24 5.38
CA ALA A 82 -2.50 5.75 5.92
C ALA A 82 -3.73 5.48 5.01
N PRO A 83 -3.68 5.73 3.68
CA PRO A 83 -4.78 5.40 2.77
C PRO A 83 -5.06 3.90 2.71
N ASN A 84 -4.00 3.08 2.67
CA ASN A 84 -4.12 1.62 2.69
C ASN A 84 -4.82 1.13 3.96
N LEU A 85 -4.47 1.71 5.12
CA LEU A 85 -5.11 1.38 6.40
C LEU A 85 -6.56 1.87 6.48
N LEU A 86 -6.87 3.04 5.90
CA LEU A 86 -8.25 3.54 5.79
C LEU A 86 -9.12 2.59 4.96
N ILE A 87 -8.64 2.15 3.79
CA ILE A 87 -9.36 1.20 2.93
C ILE A 87 -9.59 -0.12 3.68
N ALA A 88 -8.58 -0.61 4.40
CA ALA A 88 -8.69 -1.80 5.24
C ALA A 88 -9.77 -1.65 6.32
N GLU A 89 -9.80 -0.51 7.02
CA GLU A 89 -10.80 -0.22 8.06
C GLU A 89 -12.22 -0.12 7.49
N PHE A 90 -12.39 0.55 6.35
CA PHE A 90 -13.67 0.59 5.63
C PHE A 90 -14.15 -0.81 5.26
N PHE A 91 -13.26 -1.65 4.72
CA PHE A 91 -13.61 -3.02 4.35
C PHE A 91 -14.02 -3.87 5.56
N ILE A 92 -13.34 -3.72 6.69
CA ILE A 92 -13.66 -4.43 7.94
C ILE A 92 -15.05 -4.00 8.44
N ARG A 93 -15.30 -2.69 8.55
CA ARG A 93 -16.59 -2.15 9.02
C ARG A 93 -17.76 -2.47 8.09
N ALA A 94 -17.52 -2.41 6.78
CA ALA A 94 -18.53 -2.71 5.77
C ALA A 94 -18.89 -4.20 5.68
N SER A 95 -18.09 -5.10 6.26
CA SER A 95 -18.36 -6.55 6.22
C SER A 95 -19.43 -7.01 7.21
N GLY A 96 -19.96 -6.12 8.07
CA GLY A 96 -21.01 -6.41 9.05
C GLY A 96 -22.39 -5.79 8.78
N GLN A 97 -22.60 -5.10 7.65
CA GLN A 97 -23.87 -4.46 7.30
C GLN A 97 -24.42 -5.02 5.98
N ASP A 98 -25.73 -5.19 5.88
CA ASP A 98 -26.42 -5.56 4.64
C ASP A 98 -26.11 -4.52 3.55
N ARG A 99 -25.39 -4.97 2.52
CA ARG A 99 -24.90 -4.10 1.44
C ARG A 99 -26.04 -3.74 0.48
N GLY A 100 -26.44 -2.46 0.48
CA GLY A 100 -27.23 -1.90 -0.62
C GLY A 100 -26.44 -1.90 -1.93
N ALA A 101 -27.13 -2.08 -3.07
CA ALA A 101 -26.51 -2.22 -4.41
C ALA A 101 -25.53 -1.07 -4.78
N ILE A 102 -25.79 0.15 -4.29
CA ILE A 102 -24.95 1.34 -4.51
C ILE A 102 -23.56 1.19 -3.88
N LEU A 103 -23.47 0.59 -2.68
CA LEU A 103 -22.18 0.28 -2.03
C LEU A 103 -21.42 -0.83 -2.78
N GLY A 104 -22.16 -1.73 -3.45
CA GLY A 104 -21.58 -2.78 -4.32
C GLY A 104 -20.90 -2.21 -5.56
N TYR A 105 -21.57 -1.33 -6.29
CA TYR A 105 -20.98 -0.65 -7.46
C TYR A 105 -19.83 0.28 -7.08
N GLY A 106 -19.95 1.00 -5.96
CA GLY A 106 -18.86 1.83 -5.43
C GLY A 106 -17.61 1.01 -5.08
N ALA A 107 -17.77 -0.13 -4.40
CA ALA A 107 -16.66 -1.03 -4.12
C ALA A 107 -16.04 -1.62 -5.40
N ALA A 108 -16.86 -1.99 -6.38
CA ALA A 108 -16.38 -2.50 -7.66
C ALA A 108 -15.58 -1.44 -8.43
N ALA A 109 -16.03 -0.20 -8.46
CA ALA A 109 -15.32 0.90 -9.08
C ALA A 109 -13.96 1.14 -8.41
N VAL A 110 -13.90 1.18 -7.08
CA VAL A 110 -12.64 1.34 -6.33
C VAL A 110 -11.66 0.21 -6.63
N VAL A 111 -12.14 -1.05 -6.63
CA VAL A 111 -11.30 -2.21 -6.94
C VAL A 111 -10.81 -2.14 -8.40
N PHE A 112 -11.67 -1.75 -9.33
CA PHE A 112 -11.32 -1.61 -10.74
C PHE A 112 -10.26 -0.52 -10.94
N THR A 113 -10.44 0.66 -10.34
CA THR A 113 -9.47 1.76 -10.40
C THR A 113 -8.15 1.36 -9.77
N ALA A 114 -8.16 0.71 -8.60
CA ALA A 114 -6.95 0.21 -7.95
C ALA A 114 -6.23 -0.84 -8.83
N SER A 115 -6.99 -1.76 -9.43
CA SER A 115 -6.45 -2.80 -10.32
C SER A 115 -5.85 -2.21 -11.60
N ALA A 116 -6.55 -1.25 -12.21
CA ALA A 116 -6.07 -0.53 -13.39
C ALA A 116 -4.79 0.27 -13.07
N PHE A 117 -4.75 0.94 -11.92
CA PHE A 117 -3.57 1.65 -11.44
C PHE A 117 -2.38 0.71 -11.24
N ILE A 118 -2.56 -0.42 -10.54
CA ILE A 118 -1.49 -1.41 -10.33
C ILE A 118 -0.99 -1.96 -11.66
N THR A 119 -1.90 -2.24 -12.60
CA THR A 119 -1.54 -2.75 -13.93
C THR A 119 -0.70 -1.72 -14.70
N LEU A 120 -1.14 -0.47 -14.71
CA LEU A 120 -0.42 0.63 -15.35
C LEU A 120 0.99 0.77 -14.78
N VAL A 121 1.12 0.84 -13.46
CA VAL A 121 2.40 0.97 -12.75
C VAL A 121 3.33 -0.21 -13.07
N THR A 122 2.79 -1.43 -13.05
CA THR A 122 3.56 -2.65 -13.33
C THR A 122 4.09 -2.66 -14.76
N ILE A 123 3.26 -2.27 -15.74
CA ILE A 123 3.68 -2.16 -17.15
C ILE A 123 4.76 -1.08 -17.31
N SER A 124 4.56 0.10 -16.72
CA SER A 124 5.54 1.20 -16.79
C SER A 124 6.90 0.80 -16.24
N PHE A 125 6.95 0.11 -15.10
CA PHE A 125 8.19 -0.40 -14.52
C PHE A 125 8.82 -1.53 -15.35
N THR A 126 7.99 -2.43 -15.87
CA THR A 126 8.46 -3.53 -16.71
C THR A 126 9.11 -3.01 -17.98
N LEU A 127 8.51 -2.03 -18.65
CA LEU A 127 9.07 -1.46 -19.89
C LEU A 127 10.23 -0.50 -19.62
N GLY A 128 10.16 0.30 -18.55
CA GLY A 128 11.14 1.36 -18.29
C GLY A 128 12.40 0.91 -17.55
N VAL A 129 12.28 -0.06 -16.62
CA VAL A 129 13.38 -0.40 -15.69
C VAL A 129 13.77 -1.87 -15.77
N TRP A 130 12.81 -2.78 -15.65
CA TRP A 130 13.12 -4.20 -15.50
C TRP A 130 13.41 -4.88 -16.84
N GLY A 131 12.58 -4.66 -17.85
CA GLY A 131 12.68 -5.26 -19.17
C GLY A 131 14.03 -5.00 -19.84
N PRO A 132 14.49 -3.73 -19.96
CA PRO A 132 15.80 -3.44 -20.55
C PRO A 132 16.96 -4.09 -19.80
N ARG A 133 16.89 -4.14 -18.45
CA ARG A 133 17.92 -4.78 -17.63
C ARG A 133 17.93 -6.30 -17.79
N MET A 134 16.76 -6.94 -17.77
CA MET A 134 16.63 -8.38 -17.99
C MET A 134 17.13 -8.75 -19.40
N ALA A 135 16.75 -7.99 -20.41
CA ALA A 135 17.22 -8.19 -21.79
C ALA A 135 18.75 -8.03 -21.89
N SER A 136 19.33 -7.02 -21.24
CA SER A 136 20.78 -6.80 -21.25
C SER A 136 21.60 -7.92 -20.59
N VAL A 137 21.00 -8.65 -19.64
CA VAL A 137 21.64 -9.80 -18.96
C VAL A 137 21.45 -11.11 -19.73
N LEU A 138 20.36 -11.23 -20.50
CA LEU A 138 20.05 -12.43 -21.27
C LEU A 138 20.64 -12.43 -22.69
N LEU A 139 20.84 -11.24 -23.26
CA LEU A 139 21.34 -11.04 -24.63
C LEU A 139 22.78 -10.50 -24.70
N GLY A 140 23.38 -10.21 -23.54
CA GLY A 140 24.79 -9.81 -23.39
C GLY A 140 25.60 -10.91 -22.72
#